data_AF-A0A937VF05-F1
#
_entry.id   AF-A0A937VF05-F1
#
_cell.length_a   1.000
_cell.length_b   1.000
_cell.length_c   1.000
_cell.angle_alpha   90.00
_cell.angle_beta   90.00
_cell.angle_gamma   90.00
#
_symmetry.space_group_name_H-M   'P 1'
#
loop_
_entity.id
_entity.type
_entity.pdbx_description
1 polymer ?
#
loop_
_entity_poly.entity_id
_entity_poly.type
_entity_poly.pdbx_seq_one_letter_code
_entity_poly.pdbx_strand_id
1 'polypeptide(L)'
;MKVSKGLRLLALLVLVLVPLFGPGMAAAKPQGEDEVEIMAPFGFHAEYYNNKNLSLWPVLVRTDRAIDFDWGTGSPDPRVNAERFSVRWGGTLNIPRSGPVTFSMTVDDGGRLWVDGRTIIDKWFDQAATTYNATVDLSMGSHFVQMEYYENTGVAVAKLQWRPGHPTPPPPPPGEIIVDELDHGFVKHGPAHWWHDDAVGYKNHIFWTRNNFNRVDNWAKWTPVLPAAGNYEVFAFIPRRHATTSNARYVIVHNNNTWDRRAVNQLIYYDKWVSLGTYYFKADGKEYVYLDDRTDEPYLSRYVGFDAVKFVRR
;
A
#
# COMPACT_ATOMS: atom_id res chain seq x y z
N MET A 1 83.84 35.79 6.91
CA MET A 1 83.05 37.03 7.06
C MET A 1 81.60 36.60 7.36
N LYS A 2 81.08 36.96 8.56
CA LYS A 2 79.71 36.74 9.11
C LYS A 2 79.26 35.26 9.29
N VAL A 3 79.20 34.69 10.52
CA VAL A 3 78.14 34.80 11.58
C VAL A 3 76.83 34.13 11.10
N SER A 4 76.14 33.18 11.75
CA SER A 4 76.24 32.48 13.05
C SER A 4 75.15 31.39 13.17
N LYS A 5 75.40 30.37 14.00
CA LYS A 5 74.52 29.69 15.00
C LYS A 5 73.19 29.08 14.51
N GLY A 6 73.04 27.75 14.54
CA GLY A 6 72.49 26.98 15.68
C GLY A 6 71.12 26.41 15.23
N LEU A 7 70.67 25.19 15.49
CA LEU A 7 70.74 24.35 16.68
C LEU A 7 70.43 22.89 16.25
N ARG A 8 70.99 21.94 17.01
CA ARG A 8 70.86 20.47 16.85
C ARG A 8 69.48 19.96 17.23
N LEU A 9 69.01 18.87 16.59
CA LEU A 9 68.57 17.67 17.31
C LEU A 9 68.57 16.43 16.39
N LEU A 10 69.26 15.37 16.86
CA LEU A 10 69.19 13.99 16.38
C LEU A 10 67.86 13.37 16.83
N ALA A 11 67.22 12.56 15.97
CA ALA A 11 66.66 11.27 16.38
C ALA A 11 66.35 10.40 15.14
N LEU A 12 67.01 9.24 15.09
CA LEU A 12 66.77 8.13 14.19
C LEU A 12 65.47 7.41 14.63
N LEU A 13 64.52 7.16 13.73
CA LEU A 13 63.51 6.13 13.98
C LEU A 13 63.06 5.43 12.69
N VAL A 14 63.08 4.11 12.79
CA VAL A 14 62.75 3.08 11.80
C VAL A 14 61.35 3.28 11.22
N LEU A 15 61.26 3.28 9.88
CA LEU A 15 60.00 3.29 9.14
C LEU A 15 59.35 1.90 9.20
N VAL A 16 58.33 1.73 10.04
CA VAL A 16 57.39 0.60 9.94
C VAL A 16 56.31 1.00 8.93
N LEU A 17 56.23 0.26 7.82
CA LEU A 17 55.19 0.42 6.82
C LEU A 17 53.87 -0.14 7.38
N VAL A 18 52.97 0.73 7.82
CA VAL A 18 51.57 0.38 8.09
C VAL A 18 50.78 0.68 6.81
N PRO A 19 50.01 -0.25 6.23
CA PRO A 19 49.10 0.10 5.16
C PRO A 19 48.00 1.01 5.72
N LEU A 20 47.97 2.26 5.25
CA LEU A 20 46.86 3.19 5.42
C LEU A 20 45.63 2.61 4.69
N PHE A 21 44.74 1.95 5.44
CA PHE A 21 43.34 1.86 5.04
C PHE A 21 42.76 3.27 5.12
N GLY A 22 42.61 3.91 3.96
CA GLY A 22 41.87 5.16 3.85
C GLY A 22 40.43 4.96 4.34
N PRO A 23 39.80 5.98 4.93
CA PRO A 23 38.41 5.88 5.39
C PRO A 23 37.54 5.48 4.20
N GLY A 24 36.83 4.37 4.37
CA GLY A 24 35.89 3.86 3.39
C GLY A 24 34.95 4.99 2.96
N MET A 25 34.84 5.20 1.66
CA MET A 25 33.65 5.83 1.11
C MET A 25 32.47 4.94 1.51
N ALA A 26 31.86 5.27 2.64
CA ALA A 26 30.51 4.86 2.91
C ALA A 26 29.69 5.29 1.68
N ALA A 27 29.08 4.32 1.00
CA ALA A 27 28.09 4.62 -0.01
C ALA A 27 27.08 5.57 0.64
N ALA A 28 26.95 6.77 0.08
CA ALA A 28 25.92 7.70 0.49
C ALA A 28 24.58 6.97 0.35
N LYS A 29 23.89 6.79 1.48
CA LYS A 29 22.49 6.37 1.52
C LYS A 29 21.73 7.32 0.58
N PRO A 30 20.91 6.83 -0.37
CA PRO A 30 20.13 7.74 -1.21
C PRO A 30 19.31 8.64 -0.29
N GLN A 31 19.52 9.95 -0.42
CA GLN A 31 18.72 10.96 0.23
C GLN A 31 17.29 10.86 -0.30
N GLY A 32 16.34 10.65 0.62
CA GLY A 32 14.93 10.98 0.48
C GLY A 32 14.23 10.43 -0.76
N GLU A 33 13.78 9.18 -0.68
CA GLU A 33 12.44 8.92 -1.20
C GLU A 33 11.53 9.77 -0.31
N ASP A 34 10.90 10.81 -0.88
CA ASP A 34 9.90 11.60 -0.18
C ASP A 34 8.85 10.63 0.36
N GLU A 35 8.90 10.33 1.66
CA GLU A 35 7.75 9.78 2.36
C GLU A 35 6.63 10.77 2.09
N VAL A 36 5.65 10.32 1.31
CA VAL A 36 4.51 11.11 0.87
C VAL A 36 3.65 11.37 2.11
N GLU A 37 4.08 12.33 2.92
CA GLU A 37 3.53 12.55 4.25
C GLU A 37 2.24 13.34 4.12
N ILE A 38 1.14 12.70 4.52
CA ILE A 38 -0.15 13.39 4.63
C ILE A 38 -0.05 14.28 5.88
N MET A 39 -0.09 15.59 5.67
CA MET A 39 0.13 16.58 6.72
C MET A 39 -1.18 17.18 7.22
N ALA A 40 -1.25 17.44 8.51
CA ALA A 40 -2.17 18.42 9.12
C ALA A 40 -1.38 19.71 9.42
N PRO A 41 -1.08 20.57 8.42
CA PRO A 41 -0.08 21.63 8.55
C PRO A 41 -0.39 22.67 9.64
N PHE A 42 -1.65 22.76 10.08
CA PHE A 42 -2.11 23.70 11.10
C PHE A 42 -2.58 23.00 12.40
N GLY A 43 -2.45 21.68 12.50
CA GLY A 43 -3.05 20.90 13.57
C GLY A 43 -4.58 20.88 13.50
N PHE A 44 -5.20 20.54 14.63
CA PHE A 44 -6.65 20.41 14.79
C PHE A 44 -7.17 21.47 15.75
N HIS A 45 -8.18 22.21 15.33
CA HIS A 45 -9.02 23.00 16.23
C HIS A 45 -9.80 22.06 17.13
N ALA A 46 -9.59 22.17 18.44
CA ALA A 46 -10.10 21.26 19.45
C ALA A 46 -11.04 21.99 20.41
N GLU A 47 -12.24 21.46 20.58
CA GLU A 47 -13.27 21.95 21.49
C GLU A 47 -13.55 20.89 22.57
N TYR A 48 -13.30 21.22 23.83
CA TYR A 48 -13.45 20.32 24.97
C TYR A 48 -14.69 20.67 25.79
N TYR A 49 -15.44 19.66 26.22
CA TYR A 49 -16.74 19.81 26.88
C TYR A 49 -16.80 18.99 28.18
N ASN A 50 -17.38 19.55 29.24
CA ASN A 50 -17.63 18.83 30.51
C ASN A 50 -18.96 18.04 30.48
N ASN A 51 -19.19 17.34 29.38
CA ASN A 51 -20.28 16.36 29.20
C ASN A 51 -19.91 15.40 28.06
N LYS A 52 -20.57 14.25 27.97
CA LYS A 52 -20.30 13.23 26.92
C LYS A 52 -20.91 13.54 25.55
N ASN A 53 -21.77 14.56 25.45
CA ASN A 53 -22.67 14.74 24.31
C ASN A 53 -22.29 15.91 23.41
N LEU A 54 -21.11 16.52 23.62
CA LEU A 54 -20.64 17.69 22.85
C LEU A 54 -21.67 18.84 22.87
N SER A 55 -22.36 18.98 24.00
CA SER A 55 -23.46 19.93 24.16
C SER A 55 -23.00 21.16 24.93
N LEU A 56 -23.74 22.26 24.76
CA LEU A 56 -23.45 23.57 25.35
C LEU A 56 -22.11 24.15 24.83
N TRP A 57 -21.53 25.07 25.60
CA TRP A 57 -20.29 25.75 25.26
C TRP A 57 -19.07 24.92 25.67
N PRO A 58 -18.01 24.86 24.84
CA PRO A 58 -16.77 24.21 25.24
C PRO A 58 -16.12 24.97 26.41
N VAL A 59 -15.57 24.23 27.37
CA VAL A 59 -14.83 24.76 28.52
C VAL A 59 -13.38 25.09 28.19
N LEU A 60 -12.88 24.55 27.08
CA LEU A 60 -11.55 24.81 26.54
C LEU A 60 -11.60 24.70 25.01
N VAL A 61 -11.00 25.68 24.34
CA VAL A 61 -10.74 25.65 22.90
C VAL A 61 -9.24 25.87 22.68
N ARG A 62 -8.59 24.99 21.92
CA ARG A 62 -7.16 25.10 21.60
C ARG A 62 -6.83 24.45 20.25
N THR A 63 -5.58 24.59 19.82
CA THR A 63 -5.04 23.85 18.68
C THR A 63 -4.18 22.71 19.17
N ASP A 64 -4.54 21.48 18.80
CA ASP A 64 -3.72 20.30 19.05
C ASP A 64 -2.94 19.94 17.79
N ARG A 65 -1.62 19.77 17.89
CA ARG A 65 -0.78 19.44 16.73
C ARG A 65 -1.09 18.06 16.14
N ALA A 66 -1.49 17.14 17.00
CA ALA A 66 -1.92 15.79 16.66
C ALA A 66 -2.98 15.35 17.66
N ILE A 67 -3.81 14.39 17.26
CA ILE A 67 -4.70 13.68 18.17
C ILE A 67 -3.93 12.41 18.56
N ASP A 68 -3.12 12.50 19.61
CA ASP A 68 -2.35 11.38 20.16
C ASP A 68 -2.31 11.49 21.68
N PHE A 69 -3.46 11.25 22.29
CA PHE A 69 -3.68 11.44 23.72
C PHE A 69 -3.90 10.12 24.42
N ASP A 70 -3.22 9.99 25.56
CA ASP A 70 -3.41 8.94 26.55
C ASP A 70 -3.38 9.65 27.91
N TRP A 71 -4.56 9.92 28.46
CA TRP A 71 -4.71 10.65 29.72
C TRP A 71 -4.72 9.71 30.92
N GLY A 72 -4.71 8.38 30.72
CA GLY A 72 -4.98 7.41 31.78
C GLY A 72 -6.28 7.78 32.49
N THR A 73 -6.28 7.83 33.81
CA THR A 73 -7.45 8.27 34.62
C THR A 73 -7.46 9.78 34.89
N GLY A 74 -6.73 10.55 34.09
CA GLY A 74 -6.54 11.99 34.23
C GLY A 74 -7.51 12.83 33.40
N SER A 75 -7.15 14.10 33.19
CA SER A 75 -7.92 15.04 32.35
C SER A 75 -7.02 15.73 31.32
N PRO A 76 -7.58 16.21 30.19
CA PRO A 76 -6.82 16.95 29.18
C PRO A 76 -6.27 18.32 29.64
N ASP A 77 -6.87 18.91 30.67
CA ASP A 77 -6.58 20.23 31.24
C ASP A 77 -7.37 20.38 32.56
N PRO A 78 -6.89 21.14 33.57
CA PRO A 78 -7.62 21.37 34.82
C PRO A 78 -9.04 21.93 34.71
N ARG A 79 -9.39 22.55 33.56
CA ARG A 79 -10.76 23.04 33.27
C ARG A 79 -11.70 21.93 32.79
N VAL A 80 -11.14 20.80 32.34
CA VAL A 80 -11.88 19.65 31.81
C VAL A 80 -11.98 18.60 32.91
N ASN A 81 -13.16 18.03 33.10
CA ASN A 81 -13.36 16.94 34.06
C ASN A 81 -12.49 15.73 33.67
N ALA A 82 -12.01 14.98 34.66
CA ALA A 82 -11.35 13.70 34.41
C ALA A 82 -12.29 12.65 33.82
N GLU A 83 -13.59 12.76 34.15
CA GLU A 83 -14.62 11.83 33.72
C GLU A 83 -15.76 12.58 33.02
N ARG A 84 -16.49 11.89 32.15
CA ARG A 84 -17.69 12.43 31.47
C ARG A 84 -17.41 13.70 30.67
N PHE A 85 -16.31 13.71 29.93
CA PHE A 85 -15.97 14.79 29.01
C PHE A 85 -16.08 14.34 27.56
N SER A 86 -16.10 15.29 26.63
CA SER A 86 -16.03 15.00 25.20
C SER A 86 -15.20 16.04 24.49
N VAL A 87 -14.70 15.68 23.31
CA VAL A 87 -13.86 16.56 22.50
C VAL A 87 -14.27 16.46 21.03
N ARG A 88 -14.31 17.59 20.34
CA ARG A 88 -14.43 17.68 18.88
C ARG A 88 -13.17 18.31 18.33
N TRP A 89 -12.47 17.56 17.48
CA TRP A 89 -11.34 18.04 16.69
C TRP A 89 -11.76 18.24 15.24
N GLY A 90 -11.34 19.35 14.64
CA GLY A 90 -11.50 19.65 13.23
C GLY A 90 -10.20 20.17 12.63
N GLY A 91 -9.76 19.57 11.52
CA GLY A 91 -8.50 19.94 10.86
C GLY A 91 -8.55 19.63 9.37
N THR A 92 -7.63 20.22 8.62
CA THR A 92 -7.49 19.94 7.17
C THR A 92 -6.24 19.11 6.95
N LEU A 93 -6.41 17.97 6.27
CA LEU A 93 -5.31 17.18 5.75
C LEU A 93 -5.02 17.60 4.32
N ASN A 94 -3.74 17.73 3.97
CA ASN A 94 -3.32 17.90 2.58
C ASN A 94 -2.91 16.55 1.99
N ILE A 95 -3.66 16.09 0.99
CA ILE A 95 -3.42 14.85 0.26
C ILE A 95 -2.52 15.16 -0.95
N PRO A 96 -1.25 14.73 -0.94
CA PRO A 96 -0.28 15.06 -1.99
C PRO A 96 -0.51 14.31 -3.31
N ARG A 97 -1.27 13.21 -3.28
CA ARG A 97 -1.63 12.42 -4.47
C ARG A 97 -2.98 11.75 -4.25
N SER A 98 -3.86 11.80 -5.25
CA SER A 98 -5.14 11.07 -5.20
C SER A 98 -4.93 9.57 -5.00
N GLY A 99 -5.72 8.96 -4.12
CA GLY A 99 -5.66 7.54 -3.79
C GLY A 99 -6.29 7.23 -2.44
N PRO A 100 -6.25 5.96 -2.02
CA PRO A 100 -6.78 5.57 -0.72
C PRO A 100 -5.94 6.13 0.42
N VAL A 101 -6.62 6.51 1.48
CA VAL A 101 -6.03 6.88 2.77
C VAL A 101 -6.70 6.03 3.84
N THR A 102 -5.89 5.28 4.59
CA THR A 102 -6.38 4.50 5.73
C THR A 102 -6.23 5.32 7.00
N PHE A 103 -7.36 5.60 7.65
CA PHE A 103 -7.45 6.20 8.97
C PHE A 103 -7.54 5.13 10.04
N SER A 104 -6.81 5.32 11.15
CA SER A 104 -6.83 4.48 12.35
C SER A 104 -7.20 5.35 13.54
N MET A 105 -8.35 5.07 14.17
CA MET A 105 -8.88 5.78 15.33
C MET A 105 -8.87 4.84 16.54
N THR A 106 -8.12 5.19 17.58
CA THR A 106 -8.11 4.46 18.85
C THR A 106 -8.81 5.29 19.91
N VAL A 107 -9.83 4.72 20.55
CA VAL A 107 -10.64 5.41 21.57
C VAL A 107 -10.92 4.51 22.77
N ASP A 108 -10.92 5.12 23.95
CA ASP A 108 -11.46 4.65 25.23
C ASP A 108 -12.11 5.90 25.85
N ASP A 109 -13.43 6.11 25.84
CA ASP A 109 -14.51 5.23 25.36
C ASP A 109 -14.82 5.36 23.84
N GLY A 110 -15.71 6.27 23.48
CA GLY A 110 -16.42 6.27 22.20
C GLY A 110 -15.91 7.33 21.24
N GLY A 111 -16.02 7.07 19.93
CA GLY A 111 -15.55 7.98 18.90
C GLY A 111 -16.29 7.90 17.58
N ARG A 112 -16.27 9.01 16.85
CA ARG A 112 -16.79 9.15 15.48
C ARG A 112 -15.80 9.92 14.63
N LEU A 113 -15.67 9.54 13.36
CA LEU A 113 -14.73 10.15 12.42
C LEU A 113 -15.43 10.48 11.10
N TRP A 114 -15.18 11.68 10.61
CA TRP A 114 -15.66 12.17 9.32
C TRP A 114 -14.51 12.64 8.45
N VAL A 115 -14.66 12.44 7.13
CA VAL A 115 -13.84 13.05 6.10
C VAL A 115 -14.77 13.71 5.08
N ASP A 116 -14.56 15.01 4.83
CA ASP A 116 -15.41 15.86 3.98
C ASP A 116 -16.92 15.75 4.32
N GLY A 117 -17.22 15.69 5.61
CA GLY A 117 -18.59 15.57 6.12
C GLY A 117 -19.21 14.19 6.01
N ARG A 118 -18.52 13.18 5.43
CA ARG A 118 -18.98 11.79 5.38
C ARG A 118 -18.48 11.02 6.59
N THR A 119 -19.38 10.37 7.32
CA THR A 119 -19.01 9.48 8.44
C THR A 119 -18.28 8.25 7.92
N ILE A 120 -17.07 7.99 8.43
CA ILE A 120 -16.25 6.82 8.06
C ILE A 120 -16.06 5.84 9.21
N ILE A 121 -16.18 6.29 10.46
CA ILE A 121 -16.23 5.43 11.66
C ILE A 121 -17.31 5.99 12.60
N ASP A 122 -18.18 5.11 13.11
CA ASP A 122 -19.20 5.46 14.10
C ASP A 122 -19.26 4.40 15.22
N LYS A 123 -18.63 4.72 16.35
CA LYS A 123 -18.46 3.85 17.52
C LYS A 123 -18.70 4.64 18.81
N TRP A 124 -19.92 5.16 18.95
CA TRP A 124 -20.34 6.00 20.06
C TRP A 124 -20.97 5.20 21.21
N PHE A 125 -20.18 4.33 21.86
CA PHE A 125 -20.60 3.53 23.01
C PHE A 125 -19.40 3.24 23.93
N ASP A 126 -19.69 2.88 25.19
CA ASP A 126 -18.67 2.66 26.23
C ASP A 126 -17.86 1.39 25.94
N GLN A 127 -16.54 1.48 25.98
CA GLN A 127 -15.60 0.41 25.61
C GLN A 127 -14.20 0.71 26.10
N ALA A 128 -13.42 -0.31 26.41
CA ALA A 128 -11.98 -0.16 26.60
C ALA A 128 -11.27 0.24 25.29
N ALA A 129 -10.05 0.76 25.40
CA ALA A 129 -9.19 1.20 24.30
C ALA A 129 -9.22 0.24 23.09
N THR A 130 -9.94 0.66 22.05
CA THR A 130 -10.17 -0.13 20.84
C THR A 130 -9.79 0.66 19.60
N THR A 131 -9.12 0.00 18.67
CA THR A 131 -8.69 0.61 17.39
C THR A 131 -9.63 0.23 16.27
N TYR A 132 -10.11 1.23 15.55
CA TYR A 132 -10.96 1.12 14.38
C TYR A 132 -10.23 1.66 13.15
N ASN A 133 -10.33 0.95 12.03
CA ASN A 133 -9.71 1.37 10.77
C ASN A 133 -10.80 1.62 9.72
N ALA A 134 -10.61 2.65 8.90
CA ALA A 134 -11.43 2.92 7.72
C ALA A 134 -10.53 3.43 6.59
N THR A 135 -10.80 3.00 5.35
CA THR A 135 -10.07 3.47 4.17
C THR A 135 -11.03 4.24 3.26
N VAL A 136 -10.60 5.41 2.80
CA VAL A 136 -11.36 6.25 1.86
C VAL A 136 -10.47 6.71 0.71
N ASP A 137 -11.01 6.72 -0.50
CA ASP A 137 -10.35 7.32 -1.65
C ASP A 137 -10.50 8.85 -1.61
N LEU A 138 -9.37 9.54 -1.52
CA LEU A 138 -9.31 11.00 -1.50
C LEU A 138 -8.63 11.52 -2.77
N SER A 139 -9.09 12.66 -3.24
CA SER A 139 -8.42 13.39 -4.33
C SER A 139 -7.13 14.05 -3.82
N MET A 140 -6.24 14.42 -4.73
CA MET A 140 -5.16 15.35 -4.40
C MET A 140 -5.77 16.68 -3.93
N GLY A 141 -5.23 17.24 -2.85
CA GLY A 141 -5.63 18.53 -2.30
C GLY A 141 -6.10 18.46 -0.85
N SER A 142 -6.83 19.48 -0.43
CA SER A 142 -7.27 19.65 0.96
C SER A 142 -8.55 18.87 1.25
N HIS A 143 -8.54 18.11 2.36
CA HIS A 143 -9.67 17.33 2.85
C HIS A 143 -9.93 17.67 4.33
N PHE A 144 -11.17 17.93 4.69
CA PHE A 144 -11.52 18.25 6.09
C PHE A 144 -11.77 16.97 6.88
N VAL A 145 -11.10 16.84 8.02
CA VAL A 145 -11.24 15.72 8.93
C VAL A 145 -11.80 16.22 10.25
N GLN A 146 -12.85 15.57 10.72
CA GLN A 146 -13.44 15.81 12.03
C GLN A 146 -13.42 14.53 12.83
N MET A 147 -12.91 14.57 14.06
CA MET A 147 -13.04 13.48 15.03
C MET A 147 -13.81 13.98 16.23
N GLU A 148 -14.80 13.21 16.67
CA GLU A 148 -15.48 13.39 17.93
C GLU A 148 -15.14 12.22 18.85
N TYR A 149 -15.02 12.50 20.14
CA TYR A 149 -14.66 11.55 21.18
C TYR A 149 -15.42 11.85 22.47
N TYR A 150 -15.69 10.84 23.27
CA TYR A 150 -16.10 11.03 24.66
C TYR A 150 -15.43 10.03 25.60
N GLU A 151 -15.25 10.48 26.84
CA GLU A 151 -14.90 9.68 28.01
C GLU A 151 -16.12 9.56 28.94
N ASN A 152 -16.41 8.38 29.47
CA ASN A 152 -17.44 8.17 30.49
C ASN A 152 -16.85 8.01 31.89
N THR A 153 -16.05 6.97 32.07
CA THR A 153 -15.40 6.61 33.34
C THR A 153 -14.13 5.82 33.09
N GLY A 154 -13.04 6.13 33.79
CA GLY A 154 -11.86 5.28 33.83
C GLY A 154 -10.72 5.78 32.96
N VAL A 155 -10.29 4.99 31.98
CA VAL A 155 -9.09 5.29 31.18
C VAL A 155 -9.50 6.06 29.93
N ALA A 156 -8.95 7.25 29.74
CA ALA A 156 -9.25 8.10 28.60
C ALA A 156 -8.14 8.08 27.55
N VAL A 157 -8.45 7.54 26.36
CA VAL A 157 -7.54 7.46 25.21
C VAL A 157 -8.21 7.99 23.95
N ALA A 158 -7.52 8.86 23.22
CA ALA A 158 -7.97 9.34 21.91
C ALA A 158 -6.78 9.53 20.97
N LYS A 159 -6.68 8.69 19.94
CA LYS A 159 -5.60 8.73 18.94
C LYS A 159 -6.18 8.66 17.54
N LEU A 160 -5.64 9.48 16.64
CA LEU A 160 -5.94 9.46 15.21
C LEU A 160 -4.64 9.42 14.42
N GLN A 161 -4.49 8.37 13.62
CA GLN A 161 -3.40 8.21 12.68
C GLN A 161 -3.96 8.00 11.28
N TRP A 162 -3.18 8.35 10.26
CA TRP A 162 -3.52 8.08 8.88
C TRP A 162 -2.25 7.77 8.09
N ARG A 163 -2.41 7.00 7.02
CA ARG A 163 -1.34 6.69 6.09
C ARG A 163 -1.90 6.53 4.69
N PRO A 164 -1.11 6.79 3.64
CA PRO A 164 -1.45 6.31 2.31
C PRO A 164 -1.82 4.82 2.40
N GLY A 165 -3.04 4.50 1.97
CA GLY A 165 -3.47 3.12 1.83
C GLY A 165 -2.75 2.49 0.64
N HIS A 166 -2.64 1.17 0.64
CA HIS A 166 -2.48 0.49 -0.63
C HIS A 166 -3.78 0.70 -1.43
N PRO A 167 -3.73 1.01 -2.74
CA PRO A 167 -4.87 0.89 -3.64
C PRO A 167 -5.58 -0.43 -3.37
N THR A 168 -6.65 -0.40 -2.56
CA THR A 168 -7.68 -1.42 -2.70
C THR A 168 -8.25 -1.13 -4.07
N PRO A 169 -8.15 -2.08 -5.02
CA PRO A 169 -8.80 -1.92 -6.30
C PRO A 169 -10.26 -1.52 -6.01
N PRO A 170 -10.82 -0.49 -6.68
CA PRO A 170 -12.24 -0.23 -6.56
C PRO A 170 -12.98 -1.55 -6.83
N PRO A 171 -14.10 -1.83 -6.14
CA PRO A 171 -14.95 -2.93 -6.56
C PRO A 171 -15.17 -2.76 -8.06
N PRO A 172 -14.91 -3.80 -8.86
CA PRO A 172 -15.01 -3.67 -10.29
C PRO A 172 -16.39 -3.09 -10.66
N PRO A 173 -16.48 -2.14 -11.61
CA PRO A 173 -17.76 -1.67 -12.14
C PRO A 173 -18.67 -2.86 -12.44
N PRO A 174 -20.01 -2.74 -12.37
CA PRO A 174 -20.91 -3.82 -12.75
C PRO A 174 -20.51 -4.40 -14.12
N GLY A 175 -19.96 -5.62 -14.14
CA GLY A 175 -19.42 -6.27 -15.34
C GLY A 175 -17.91 -6.44 -15.43
N GLU A 176 -17.12 -6.01 -14.44
CA GLU A 176 -15.69 -6.34 -14.33
C GLU A 176 -15.49 -7.48 -13.29
N ILE A 177 -14.70 -8.48 -13.66
CA ILE A 177 -14.38 -9.64 -12.82
C ILE A 177 -12.87 -9.77 -12.82
N ILE A 178 -12.25 -9.80 -11.65
CA ILE A 178 -10.80 -9.94 -11.51
C ILE A 178 -10.51 -11.23 -10.76
N VAL A 179 -9.51 -11.96 -11.24
CA VAL A 179 -8.92 -13.10 -10.55
C VAL A 179 -7.45 -12.72 -10.30
N ASP A 180 -7.14 -12.45 -9.05
CA ASP A 180 -5.79 -12.22 -8.53
C ASP A 180 -5.06 -13.55 -8.29
N GLU A 181 -3.72 -13.56 -8.24
CA GLU A 181 -2.95 -14.78 -7.95
C GLU A 181 -3.05 -15.28 -6.51
N LEU A 182 -3.70 -14.51 -5.62
CA LEU A 182 -4.09 -14.94 -4.27
C LEU A 182 -5.57 -15.34 -4.18
N ASP A 183 -6.36 -15.16 -5.24
CA ASP A 183 -7.79 -15.51 -5.24
C ASP A 183 -8.01 -17.01 -5.52
N HIS A 184 -9.15 -17.55 -5.08
CA HIS A 184 -9.54 -18.96 -5.29
C HIS A 184 -9.59 -19.40 -6.76
N GLY A 185 -9.76 -18.47 -7.70
CA GLY A 185 -9.79 -18.76 -9.14
C GLY A 185 -8.40 -18.98 -9.75
N PHE A 186 -7.33 -18.73 -9.00
CA PHE A 186 -5.96 -18.93 -9.43
C PHE A 186 -5.42 -20.32 -9.05
N VAL A 187 -4.78 -20.98 -10.02
CA VAL A 187 -4.08 -22.24 -9.81
C VAL A 187 -2.73 -22.16 -10.47
N LYS A 188 -1.65 -22.46 -9.74
CA LYS A 188 -0.31 -22.63 -10.28
C LYS A 188 0.19 -24.06 -10.11
N HIS A 189 1.02 -24.50 -11.04
CA HIS A 189 1.63 -25.83 -11.03
C HIS A 189 3.07 -25.77 -11.53
N GLY A 190 3.86 -26.78 -11.17
CA GLY A 190 5.28 -26.88 -11.51
C GLY A 190 6.15 -27.07 -10.26
N PRO A 191 7.46 -27.29 -10.42
CA PRO A 191 8.36 -27.46 -9.29
C PRO A 191 8.38 -26.21 -8.40
N ALA A 192 8.19 -26.41 -7.09
CA ALA A 192 8.06 -25.32 -6.13
C ALA A 192 9.31 -24.42 -6.05
N HIS A 193 10.51 -24.97 -6.25
CA HIS A 193 11.76 -24.22 -6.18
C HIS A 193 11.99 -23.24 -7.35
N TRP A 194 11.16 -23.29 -8.40
CA TRP A 194 11.20 -22.34 -9.51
C TRP A 194 10.18 -21.21 -9.39
N TRP A 195 9.26 -21.31 -8.43
CA TRP A 195 8.35 -20.23 -8.09
C TRP A 195 8.99 -19.28 -7.10
N HIS A 196 8.89 -17.99 -7.39
CA HIS A 196 9.28 -16.90 -6.51
C HIS A 196 8.12 -15.92 -6.36
N ASP A 197 8.13 -15.14 -5.29
CA ASP A 197 7.18 -14.08 -5.01
C ASP A 197 7.89 -12.81 -4.53
N ASP A 198 7.18 -11.69 -4.56
CA ASP A 198 7.63 -10.40 -4.02
C ASP A 198 6.41 -9.51 -3.74
N ALA A 199 6.59 -8.49 -2.90
CA ALA A 199 5.56 -7.50 -2.57
C ALA A 199 5.48 -6.40 -3.66
N VAL A 200 4.99 -6.77 -4.84
CA VAL A 200 4.81 -5.91 -6.02
C VAL A 200 3.69 -6.46 -6.87
N GLY A 201 3.07 -5.65 -7.74
CA GLY A 201 1.97 -6.11 -8.58
C GLY A 201 0.62 -5.56 -8.12
N TYR A 202 -0.44 -6.03 -8.74
CA TYR A 202 -1.80 -5.75 -8.30
C TYR A 202 -2.03 -6.40 -6.93
N LYS A 203 -2.74 -5.69 -6.04
CA LYS A 203 -2.87 -6.04 -4.61
C LYS A 203 -1.55 -6.34 -3.86
N ASN A 204 -0.41 -5.84 -4.36
CA ASN A 204 0.90 -5.90 -3.72
C ASN A 204 1.47 -7.33 -3.55
N HIS A 205 1.18 -8.22 -4.49
CA HIS A 205 1.79 -9.53 -4.56
C HIS A 205 1.92 -9.99 -6.03
N ILE A 206 2.88 -10.87 -6.30
CA ILE A 206 3.14 -11.46 -7.61
C ILE A 206 3.74 -12.84 -7.43
N PHE A 207 3.49 -13.77 -8.36
CA PHE A 207 4.37 -14.90 -8.60
C PHE A 207 5.21 -14.70 -9.87
N TRP A 208 6.44 -15.16 -9.86
CA TRP A 208 7.28 -15.16 -11.06
C TRP A 208 8.17 -16.39 -11.14
N THR A 209 8.56 -16.73 -12.38
CA THR A 209 9.53 -17.78 -12.67
C THR A 209 10.58 -17.25 -13.65
N ARG A 210 11.71 -17.94 -13.77
CA ARG A 210 12.58 -17.75 -14.92
C ARG A 210 11.99 -18.45 -16.14
N ASN A 211 12.19 -17.85 -17.31
CA ASN A 211 11.68 -18.40 -18.55
C ASN A 211 12.43 -19.68 -18.97
N ASN A 212 11.71 -20.54 -19.69
CA ASN A 212 12.28 -21.63 -20.46
C ASN A 212 12.16 -21.31 -21.97
N PHE A 213 13.02 -21.92 -22.78
CA PHE A 213 13.02 -21.75 -24.22
C PHE A 213 11.80 -22.46 -24.84
N ASN A 214 11.77 -23.80 -24.82
CA ASN A 214 10.75 -24.59 -25.54
C ASN A 214 10.01 -25.63 -24.67
N ARG A 215 10.33 -25.73 -23.37
CA ARG A 215 9.64 -26.59 -22.41
C ARG A 215 8.75 -25.75 -21.49
N VAL A 216 7.65 -26.33 -21.04
CA VAL A 216 6.83 -25.79 -19.94
C VAL A 216 7.24 -26.49 -18.64
N ASP A 217 7.78 -25.73 -17.68
CA ASP A 217 8.15 -26.25 -16.37
C ASP A 217 7.11 -25.84 -15.33
N ASN A 218 6.75 -24.56 -15.38
CA ASN A 218 5.80 -23.92 -14.49
C ASN A 218 4.71 -23.21 -15.31
N TRP A 219 3.49 -23.25 -14.80
CA TRP A 219 2.35 -22.58 -15.43
C TRP A 219 1.33 -22.14 -14.38
N ALA A 220 0.51 -21.16 -14.75
CA ALA A 220 -0.63 -20.75 -13.96
C ALA A 220 -1.90 -20.55 -14.81
N LYS A 221 -3.04 -20.62 -14.12
CA LYS A 221 -4.38 -20.54 -14.68
C LYS A 221 -5.24 -19.63 -13.81
N TRP A 222 -5.99 -18.73 -14.44
CA TRP A 222 -6.99 -17.86 -13.83
C TRP A 222 -8.37 -18.21 -14.35
N THR A 223 -9.24 -18.72 -13.48
CA THR A 223 -10.60 -19.17 -13.80
C THR A 223 -11.61 -18.19 -13.21
N PRO A 224 -12.28 -17.36 -14.03
CA PRO A 224 -13.26 -16.41 -13.54
C PRO A 224 -14.61 -17.09 -13.22
N VAL A 225 -15.34 -16.53 -12.25
CA VAL A 225 -16.78 -16.76 -12.10
C VAL A 225 -17.52 -15.65 -12.84
N LEU A 226 -17.90 -15.90 -14.08
CA LEU A 226 -18.58 -14.92 -14.93
C LEU A 226 -20.10 -14.95 -14.67
N PRO A 227 -20.77 -13.79 -14.58
CA PRO A 227 -22.20 -13.73 -14.20
C PRO A 227 -23.15 -14.19 -15.31
N ALA A 228 -22.74 -14.12 -16.58
CA ALA A 228 -23.54 -14.54 -17.73
C ALA A 228 -22.65 -14.78 -18.96
N ALA A 229 -23.15 -15.59 -19.89
CA ALA A 229 -22.52 -15.73 -21.21
C ALA A 229 -22.50 -14.38 -21.96
N GLY A 230 -21.48 -14.16 -22.79
CA GLY A 230 -21.34 -12.94 -23.57
C GLY A 230 -19.90 -12.62 -23.94
N ASN A 231 -19.69 -11.47 -24.57
CA ASN A 231 -18.36 -11.00 -24.91
C ASN A 231 -17.70 -10.33 -23.69
N TYR A 232 -16.45 -10.70 -23.43
CA TYR A 232 -15.62 -10.07 -22.41
C TYR A 232 -14.29 -9.69 -23.03
N GLU A 233 -13.84 -8.46 -22.78
CA GLU A 233 -12.45 -8.09 -23.00
C GLU A 233 -11.61 -8.56 -21.81
N VAL A 234 -10.55 -9.28 -22.12
CA VAL A 234 -9.66 -9.89 -21.14
C VAL A 234 -8.39 -9.07 -21.06
N PHE A 235 -7.91 -8.79 -19.85
CA PHE A 235 -6.68 -8.06 -19.58
C PHE A 235 -5.79 -8.87 -18.64
N ALA A 236 -4.47 -8.78 -18.83
CA ALA A 236 -3.48 -9.21 -17.84
C ALA A 236 -2.86 -7.98 -17.18
N PHE A 237 -2.66 -8.01 -15.86
CA PHE A 237 -1.87 -6.99 -15.19
C PHE A 237 -0.39 -7.32 -15.35
N ILE A 238 0.40 -6.36 -15.80
CA ILE A 238 1.85 -6.51 -15.96
C ILE A 238 2.56 -5.65 -14.90
N PRO A 239 3.20 -6.28 -13.89
CA PRO A 239 3.90 -5.59 -12.83
C PRO A 239 5.18 -4.91 -13.31
N ARG A 240 5.56 -3.85 -12.58
CA ARG A 240 6.81 -3.11 -12.80
C ARG A 240 8.11 -3.90 -12.63
N ARG A 241 8.08 -5.02 -11.90
CA ARG A 241 9.24 -5.86 -11.57
C ARG A 241 8.90 -7.31 -11.84
N HIS A 242 9.93 -8.11 -12.07
CA HIS A 242 9.82 -9.57 -12.27
C HIS A 242 8.96 -10.03 -13.46
N ALA A 243 8.70 -9.14 -14.42
CA ALA A 243 7.95 -9.40 -15.65
C ALA A 243 8.75 -8.88 -16.86
N THR A 244 9.81 -9.58 -17.25
CA THR A 244 10.82 -9.06 -18.20
C THR A 244 10.85 -9.81 -19.53
N THR A 245 10.07 -10.87 -19.69
CA THR A 245 9.90 -11.56 -20.97
C THR A 245 9.30 -10.63 -22.02
N SER A 246 9.81 -10.72 -23.25
CA SER A 246 9.21 -10.03 -24.39
C SER A 246 8.09 -10.83 -25.06
N ASN A 247 7.84 -12.06 -24.59
CA ASN A 247 6.98 -13.02 -25.23
C ASN A 247 6.23 -13.90 -24.20
N ALA A 248 5.56 -13.29 -23.22
CA ALA A 248 4.63 -14.01 -22.35
C ALA A 248 3.43 -14.47 -23.18
N ARG A 249 3.24 -15.79 -23.32
CA ARG A 249 2.24 -16.38 -24.23
C ARG A 249 0.98 -16.77 -23.48
N TYR A 250 0.13 -15.78 -23.23
CA TYR A 250 -1.19 -16.02 -22.66
C TYR A 250 -2.05 -16.84 -23.62
N VAL A 251 -2.74 -17.85 -23.09
CA VAL A 251 -3.76 -18.64 -23.78
C VAL A 251 -5.10 -18.37 -23.13
N ILE A 252 -6.07 -17.91 -23.92
CA ILE A 252 -7.42 -17.61 -23.48
C ILE A 252 -8.28 -18.78 -23.95
N VAL A 253 -8.82 -19.56 -23.01
CA VAL A 253 -9.71 -20.69 -23.28
C VAL A 253 -11.14 -20.23 -23.05
N HIS A 254 -11.94 -20.23 -24.12
CA HIS A 254 -13.30 -19.69 -24.17
C HIS A 254 -14.18 -20.52 -25.12
N ASN A 255 -15.50 -20.30 -25.06
CA ASN A 255 -16.50 -20.86 -25.99
C ASN A 255 -16.30 -22.36 -26.30
N ASN A 256 -16.61 -23.23 -25.34
CA ASN A 256 -16.48 -24.69 -25.46
C ASN A 256 -15.05 -25.17 -25.77
N ASN A 257 -14.07 -24.69 -25.01
CA ASN A 257 -12.67 -25.10 -25.12
C ASN A 257 -11.98 -24.67 -26.44
N THR A 258 -12.53 -23.65 -27.11
CA THR A 258 -11.78 -22.87 -28.11
C THR A 258 -10.66 -22.14 -27.39
N TRP A 259 -9.53 -21.92 -28.06
CA TRP A 259 -8.41 -21.21 -27.46
C TRP A 259 -7.77 -20.25 -28.44
N ASP A 260 -7.38 -19.09 -27.93
CA ASP A 260 -6.59 -18.08 -28.62
C ASP A 260 -5.31 -17.82 -27.86
N ARG A 261 -4.21 -17.57 -28.58
CA ARG A 261 -2.93 -17.21 -27.97
C ARG A 261 -2.58 -15.76 -28.23
N ARG A 262 -2.09 -15.09 -27.19
CA ARG A 262 -1.63 -13.71 -27.24
C ARG A 262 -0.25 -13.59 -26.59
N ALA A 263 0.72 -13.19 -27.40
CA ALA A 263 2.03 -12.81 -26.90
C ALA A 263 1.97 -11.39 -26.34
N VAL A 264 2.46 -11.21 -25.11
CA VAL A 264 2.60 -9.91 -24.45
C VAL A 264 4.07 -9.70 -24.14
N ASN A 265 4.59 -8.54 -24.56
CA ASN A 265 5.89 -8.07 -24.14
C ASN A 265 5.75 -7.45 -22.75
N GLN A 266 6.07 -8.20 -21.69
CA GLN A 266 5.95 -7.71 -20.32
C GLN A 266 6.95 -6.60 -20.02
N LEU A 267 8.13 -6.62 -20.67
CA LEU A 267 9.23 -5.67 -20.44
C LEU A 267 8.85 -4.21 -20.68
N ILE A 268 7.87 -3.93 -21.55
CA ILE A 268 7.50 -2.56 -21.95
C ILE A 268 6.33 -1.98 -21.14
N TYR A 269 5.82 -2.72 -20.15
CA TYR A 269 4.73 -2.29 -19.29
C TYR A 269 5.18 -2.18 -17.84
N TYR A 270 4.53 -1.27 -17.11
CA TYR A 270 4.81 -0.99 -15.71
C TYR A 270 3.47 -0.75 -15.01
N ASP A 271 3.10 -1.66 -14.10
CA ASP A 271 1.86 -1.64 -13.31
C ASP A 271 0.61 -1.33 -14.16
N LYS A 272 0.45 -2.07 -15.27
CA LYS A 272 -0.55 -1.76 -16.30
C LYS A 272 -1.40 -2.97 -16.67
N TRP A 273 -2.70 -2.74 -16.83
CA TRP A 273 -3.61 -3.66 -17.49
C TRP A 273 -3.40 -3.64 -19.01
N VAL A 274 -3.05 -4.79 -19.58
CA VAL A 274 -2.80 -4.98 -21.01
C VAL A 274 -3.89 -5.88 -21.59
N SER A 275 -4.59 -5.40 -22.62
CA SER A 275 -5.64 -6.16 -23.28
C SER A 275 -5.05 -7.37 -24.01
N LEU A 276 -5.64 -8.53 -23.78
CA LEU A 276 -5.44 -9.75 -24.55
C LEU A 276 -6.45 -9.83 -25.71
N GLY A 277 -7.54 -9.06 -25.65
CA GLY A 277 -8.58 -9.02 -26.67
C GLY A 277 -9.96 -9.35 -26.12
N THR A 278 -10.95 -9.32 -27.01
CA THR A 278 -12.35 -9.62 -26.69
C THR A 278 -12.74 -10.99 -27.20
N TYR A 279 -13.35 -11.80 -26.33
CA TYR A 279 -13.72 -13.18 -26.58
C TYR A 279 -15.12 -13.49 -26.04
N TYR A 280 -15.79 -14.46 -26.65
CA TYR A 280 -17.10 -14.90 -26.18
C TYR A 280 -16.95 -15.99 -25.11
N PHE A 281 -17.47 -15.75 -23.92
CA PHE A 281 -17.50 -16.72 -22.82
C PHE A 281 -18.90 -17.29 -22.64
N LYS A 282 -18.98 -18.60 -22.34
CA LYS A 282 -20.20 -19.31 -21.97
C LYS A 282 -20.59 -19.11 -20.51
N ALA A 283 -19.64 -18.69 -19.66
CA ALA A 283 -19.83 -18.52 -18.23
C ALA A 283 -20.30 -19.81 -17.53
N ASP A 284 -19.74 -20.95 -17.94
CA ASP A 284 -20.06 -22.28 -17.39
C ASP A 284 -19.05 -22.76 -16.32
N GLY A 285 -18.10 -21.89 -15.95
CA GLY A 285 -17.05 -22.17 -14.98
C GLY A 285 -15.88 -23.00 -15.50
N LYS A 286 -15.81 -23.32 -16.80
CA LYS A 286 -14.74 -24.14 -17.39
C LYS A 286 -13.73 -23.34 -18.21
N GLU A 287 -13.97 -22.05 -18.38
CA GLU A 287 -13.18 -21.11 -19.19
C GLU A 287 -12.13 -20.41 -18.34
N TYR A 288 -10.99 -20.03 -18.93
CA TYR A 288 -9.86 -19.51 -18.17
C TYR A 288 -8.81 -18.82 -19.03
N VAL A 289 -7.93 -18.07 -18.39
CA VAL A 289 -6.64 -17.63 -18.97
C VAL A 289 -5.52 -18.50 -18.41
N TYR A 290 -4.57 -18.86 -19.25
CA TYR A 290 -3.41 -19.67 -18.94
C TYR A 290 -2.13 -18.94 -19.35
N LEU A 291 -1.08 -19.05 -18.55
CA LEU A 291 0.26 -18.60 -18.89
C LEU A 291 1.26 -19.69 -18.48
N ASP A 292 2.26 -19.92 -19.32
CA ASP A 292 3.40 -20.79 -19.03
C ASP A 292 4.72 -20.02 -19.12
N ASP A 293 5.77 -20.62 -18.56
CA ASP A 293 7.12 -20.06 -18.55
C ASP A 293 7.89 -20.26 -19.86
N ARG A 294 7.28 -20.88 -20.87
CA ARG A 294 7.89 -21.12 -22.18
C ARG A 294 7.73 -19.86 -23.02
N THR A 295 8.83 -19.24 -23.40
CA THR A 295 8.82 -17.91 -24.04
C THR A 295 9.50 -17.88 -25.41
N ASP A 296 10.12 -18.98 -25.84
CA ASP A 296 11.01 -19.04 -27.01
C ASP A 296 12.18 -18.02 -26.94
N GLU A 297 12.45 -17.46 -25.76
CA GLU A 297 13.63 -16.65 -25.46
C GLU A 297 14.73 -17.53 -24.82
N PRO A 298 16.02 -17.11 -24.85
CA PRO A 298 17.11 -17.93 -24.28
C PRO A 298 16.82 -18.40 -22.86
N TYR A 299 17.20 -19.65 -22.56
CA TYR A 299 16.91 -20.31 -21.30
C TYR A 299 17.39 -19.47 -20.09
N LEU A 300 16.50 -19.29 -19.10
CA LEU A 300 16.74 -18.52 -17.87
C LEU A 300 17.17 -17.06 -18.07
N SER A 301 16.94 -16.46 -19.23
CA SER A 301 17.36 -15.08 -19.54
C SER A 301 16.35 -14.01 -19.12
N ARG A 302 15.09 -14.38 -18.90
CA ARG A 302 13.96 -13.48 -18.60
C ARG A 302 13.16 -13.98 -17.41
N TYR A 303 12.34 -13.09 -16.87
CA TYR A 303 11.32 -13.39 -15.86
C TYR A 303 9.94 -13.38 -16.52
N VAL A 304 9.13 -14.38 -16.19
CA VAL A 304 7.71 -14.43 -16.55
C VAL A 304 6.92 -14.08 -15.30
N GLY A 305 6.19 -12.96 -15.35
CA GLY A 305 5.35 -12.49 -14.25
C GLY A 305 3.93 -13.06 -14.35
N PHE A 306 3.40 -13.50 -13.21
CA PHE A 306 2.06 -14.05 -12.99
C PHE A 306 1.40 -13.24 -11.86
N ASP A 307 0.42 -12.43 -12.21
CA ASP A 307 -0.28 -11.54 -11.27
C ASP A 307 -1.79 -11.74 -11.47
N ALA A 308 -2.54 -10.71 -11.86
CA ALA A 308 -3.98 -10.76 -12.00
C ALA A 308 -4.46 -10.77 -13.45
N VAL A 309 -5.64 -11.36 -13.66
CA VAL A 309 -6.40 -11.33 -14.92
C VAL A 309 -7.75 -10.68 -14.67
N LYS A 310 -8.13 -9.78 -15.57
CA LYS A 310 -9.39 -9.03 -15.53
C LYS A 310 -10.25 -9.34 -16.74
N PHE A 311 -11.56 -9.49 -16.53
CA PHE A 311 -12.58 -9.71 -17.55
C PHE A 311 -13.60 -8.57 -17.48
N VAL A 312 -13.78 -7.83 -18.57
CA VAL A 312 -14.71 -6.69 -18.64
C VAL A 312 -15.77 -6.99 -19.68
N ARG A 313 -17.04 -7.02 -19.28
CA ARG A 313 -18.16 -7.26 -20.19
C ARG A 313 -18.24 -6.18 -21.28
N ARG A 314 -18.49 -6.60 -22.53
CA ARG A 314 -18.63 -5.73 -23.71
C ARG A 314 -20.02 -5.88 -24.34
#